data_AF-A0A9P9LWF4-F1
#
_entry.id   AF-A0A9P9LWF4-F1
#
_cell.length_a   1.000
_cell.length_b   1.000
_cell.length_c   1.000
_cell.angle_alpha   90.00
_cell.angle_beta   90.00
_cell.angle_gamma   90.00
#
_symmetry.space_group_name_H-M   'P 1'
#
loop_
_entity.id
_entity.type
_entity.pdbx_description
1 polymer ?
#
loop_
_entity_poly.entity_id
_entity_poly.type
_entity_poly.pdbx_seq_one_letter_code
_entity_poly.pdbx_strand_id
1 'polypeptide(L)'
;MAVLTDEQMAQQDTPLGSAAWISAEEYEVRDELHNRATSFASSIKWDVLELCATKLRQGISCHVGENYSVGHFNMVRKLTFQDGVSWVARFRLPELKAVFGERETLDVERCMKAEIATMALLKTRTSIPVPEVFQYDVSANNELGAPYILMSYINGNAASGLRVEKECKVGKFGDPEQDLKFRKQMARIQVELSSITFDKIGAIYQDGETFVVGPEIETGEGPRSVEIEYYAAMASHAFQVAKSDAPPEFKTKKSFDLPLMFEKLMPLCKQWPEEHQFQLANRDFGAHNLLVDNEFNIIGLIDFDRVMTAPLAVVAQFPQLTGLERQIPGYVESRPALSSGSKGLSHNYESTRTWLR
;
A
#
# COMPACT_ATOMS: atom_id res chain seq x y z
N MET A 1 -44.50 27.49 -21.01
CA MET A 1 -44.06 26.13 -20.65
C MET A 1 -43.07 25.68 -21.70
N ALA A 2 -41.78 25.86 -21.43
CA ALA A 2 -40.74 25.21 -22.23
C ALA A 2 -40.42 23.90 -21.53
N VAL A 3 -40.73 22.79 -22.19
CA VAL A 3 -40.39 21.44 -21.76
C VAL A 3 -38.87 21.32 -21.91
N LEU A 4 -38.17 21.21 -20.78
CA LEU A 4 -36.79 20.76 -20.77
C LEU A 4 -36.79 19.28 -21.13
N THR A 5 -36.04 18.91 -22.17
CA THR A 5 -35.86 17.53 -22.62
C THR A 5 -35.03 16.77 -21.59
N ASP A 6 -35.42 15.52 -21.30
CA ASP A 6 -34.82 14.58 -20.34
C ASP A 6 -33.36 14.16 -20.63
N GLU A 7 -32.61 14.93 -21.41
CA GLU A 7 -31.25 14.60 -21.89
C GLU A 7 -30.11 15.30 -21.13
N GLN A 8 -30.34 15.92 -19.96
CA GLN A 8 -29.30 16.68 -19.25
C GLN A 8 -29.04 16.37 -17.76
N MET A 9 -29.49 15.25 -17.19
CA MET A 9 -29.05 14.85 -15.83
C MET A 9 -28.89 13.34 -15.63
N ALA A 10 -28.26 12.64 -16.57
CA ALA A 10 -27.56 11.41 -16.17
C ALA A 10 -26.25 11.85 -15.50
N GLN A 11 -26.27 12.03 -14.17
CA GLN A 11 -25.04 11.86 -13.39
C GLN A 11 -24.54 10.46 -13.75
N GLN A 12 -23.50 10.36 -14.57
CA GLN A 12 -22.77 9.11 -14.71
C GLN A 12 -22.26 8.78 -13.31
N ASP A 13 -22.84 7.77 -12.68
CA ASP A 13 -22.36 7.27 -11.40
C ASP A 13 -20.87 6.96 -11.56
N THR A 14 -20.05 7.58 -10.71
CA THR A 14 -18.62 7.29 -10.58
C THR A 14 -18.43 5.78 -10.50
N PRO A 15 -17.66 5.15 -11.42
CA PRO A 15 -17.41 3.72 -11.35
C PRO A 15 -16.78 3.37 -10.00
N LEU A 16 -17.41 2.41 -9.31
CA LEU A 16 -16.99 1.97 -7.98
C LEU A 16 -16.24 0.64 -8.08
N GLY A 17 -15.15 0.52 -7.32
CA GLY A 17 -14.47 -0.77 -7.16
C GLY A 17 -13.83 -1.24 -8.45
N SER A 18 -14.02 -2.51 -8.76
CA SER A 18 -13.41 -3.15 -9.93
C SER A 18 -13.94 -2.60 -11.25
N ALA A 19 -15.07 -1.89 -11.23
CA ALA A 19 -15.59 -1.19 -12.41
C ALA A 19 -14.70 0.01 -12.81
N ALA A 20 -13.90 0.54 -11.86
CA ALA A 20 -12.97 1.64 -12.13
C ALA A 20 -11.60 1.17 -12.67
N TRP A 21 -11.36 -0.15 -12.71
CA TRP A 21 -10.10 -0.73 -13.16
C TRP A 21 -9.96 -0.66 -14.67
N ILE A 22 -8.83 -0.13 -15.13
CA ILE A 22 -8.52 0.11 -16.54
C ILE A 22 -7.32 -0.71 -17.05
N SER A 23 -6.87 -1.71 -16.27
CA SER A 23 -5.75 -2.57 -16.65
C SER A 23 -4.48 -1.76 -16.95
N ALA A 24 -3.64 -2.21 -17.88
CA ALA A 24 -2.41 -1.51 -18.26
C ALA A 24 -2.63 -0.18 -19.03
N GLU A 25 -3.89 0.23 -19.27
CA GLU A 25 -4.19 1.53 -19.89
C GLU A 25 -3.85 2.72 -18.99
N GLU A 26 -3.53 2.45 -17.71
CA GLU A 26 -2.96 3.45 -16.80
C GLU A 26 -1.53 3.90 -17.19
N TYR A 27 -0.82 3.10 -18.00
CA TYR A 27 0.52 3.39 -18.47
C TYR A 27 0.53 3.75 -19.96
N GLU A 28 1.50 4.57 -20.37
CA GLU A 28 1.72 4.85 -21.78
C GLU A 28 2.01 3.56 -22.56
N VAL A 29 1.37 3.38 -23.71
CA VAL A 29 1.50 2.17 -24.53
C VAL A 29 2.96 1.99 -24.94
N ARG A 30 3.51 0.79 -24.68
CA ARG A 30 4.92 0.38 -24.86
C ARG A 30 5.89 0.89 -23.81
N ASP A 31 5.44 1.57 -22.77
CA ASP A 31 6.25 1.80 -21.58
C ASP A 31 6.63 0.46 -20.92
N GLU A 32 7.75 0.44 -20.20
CA GLU A 32 8.26 -0.74 -19.50
C GLU A 32 7.21 -1.28 -18.51
N LEU A 33 6.49 -0.38 -17.83
CA LEU A 33 5.41 -0.74 -16.91
C LEU A 33 4.19 -1.34 -17.63
N HIS A 34 3.80 -0.77 -18.77
CA HIS A 34 2.73 -1.31 -19.61
C HIS A 34 3.06 -2.72 -20.10
N ASN A 35 4.28 -2.91 -20.62
CA ASN A 35 4.73 -4.21 -21.13
C ASN A 35 4.86 -5.25 -20.01
N ARG A 36 5.34 -4.85 -18.82
CA ARG A 36 5.41 -5.71 -17.64
C ARG A 36 4.02 -6.19 -17.21
N ALA A 37 3.07 -5.28 -17.08
CA ALA A 37 1.71 -5.60 -16.67
C ALA A 37 1.01 -6.52 -17.69
N THR A 38 1.03 -6.16 -18.97
CA THR A 38 0.37 -6.94 -20.03
C THR A 38 0.99 -8.34 -20.18
N SER A 39 2.32 -8.44 -20.23
CA SER A 39 3.02 -9.73 -20.35
C SER A 39 2.75 -10.63 -19.14
N PHE A 40 2.75 -10.06 -17.94
CA PHE A 40 2.44 -10.81 -16.74
C PHE A 40 0.99 -11.31 -16.75
N ALA A 41 0.02 -10.44 -17.06
CA ALA A 41 -1.39 -10.84 -17.14
C ALA A 41 -1.63 -11.98 -18.14
N SER A 42 -0.91 -11.99 -19.27
CA SER A 42 -0.98 -13.07 -20.25
C SER A 42 -0.30 -14.37 -19.82
N SER A 43 0.62 -14.31 -18.85
CA SER A 43 1.36 -15.49 -18.37
C SER A 43 0.59 -16.30 -17.32
N ILE A 44 -0.35 -15.68 -16.60
CA ILE A 44 -1.13 -16.34 -15.54
C ILE A 44 -2.20 -17.24 -16.14
N LYS A 45 -2.35 -18.45 -15.58
CA LYS A 45 -3.37 -19.42 -15.97
C LYS A 45 -4.69 -19.15 -15.26
N TRP A 46 -5.48 -18.22 -15.79
CA TRP A 46 -6.74 -17.78 -15.17
C TRP A 46 -7.79 -18.90 -15.01
N ASP A 47 -7.91 -19.81 -15.97
CA ASP A 47 -8.82 -20.96 -15.87
C ASP A 47 -8.48 -21.88 -14.68
N VAL A 48 -7.19 -22.05 -14.39
CA VAL A 48 -6.73 -22.82 -13.23
C VAL A 48 -7.09 -22.11 -11.93
N LEU A 49 -6.95 -20.78 -11.89
CA LEU A 49 -7.36 -19.97 -10.74
C LEU A 49 -8.85 -20.11 -10.45
N GLU A 50 -9.70 -20.09 -11.48
CA GLU A 50 -11.16 -20.31 -11.34
C GLU A 50 -11.48 -21.68 -10.77
N LEU A 51 -10.80 -22.74 -11.24
CA LEU A 51 -10.96 -24.09 -10.71
C LEU A 51 -10.54 -24.17 -9.23
N CYS A 52 -9.41 -23.57 -8.87
CA CYS A 52 -8.95 -23.49 -7.48
C CYS A 52 -9.98 -22.78 -6.59
N ALA A 53 -10.43 -21.59 -7.00
CA ALA A 53 -11.40 -20.80 -6.26
C ALA A 53 -12.76 -21.50 -6.13
N THR A 54 -13.22 -22.16 -7.20
CA THR A 54 -14.44 -22.99 -7.20
C THR A 54 -14.35 -24.12 -6.20
N LYS A 55 -13.22 -24.83 -6.13
CA LYS A 55 -12.98 -25.90 -5.17
C LYS A 55 -13.00 -25.38 -3.72
N LEU A 56 -12.38 -24.23 -3.46
CA LEU A 56 -12.41 -23.58 -2.15
C LEU A 56 -13.82 -23.18 -1.72
N ARG A 57 -14.69 -22.81 -2.67
CA ARG A 57 -16.10 -22.48 -2.43
C ARG A 57 -17.05 -23.64 -2.64
N GLN A 58 -16.61 -24.86 -2.32
CA GLN A 58 -17.48 -26.06 -2.28
C GLN A 58 -18.20 -26.33 -3.62
N GLY A 59 -17.58 -25.97 -4.74
CA GLY A 59 -18.11 -26.20 -6.08
C GLY A 59 -18.90 -25.05 -6.69
N ILE A 60 -19.06 -23.91 -6.00
CA ILE A 60 -19.69 -22.72 -6.58
C ILE A 60 -18.72 -22.13 -7.62
N SER A 61 -19.11 -22.14 -8.90
CA SER A 61 -18.24 -21.64 -9.96
C SER A 61 -18.08 -20.12 -9.89
N CYS A 62 -16.96 -19.64 -10.41
CA CYS A 62 -16.65 -18.21 -10.51
C CYS A 62 -16.08 -17.86 -11.88
N HIS A 63 -16.04 -16.56 -12.16
CA HIS A 63 -15.41 -15.98 -13.33
C HIS A 63 -14.42 -14.89 -12.91
N VAL A 64 -13.24 -14.86 -13.52
CA VAL A 64 -12.22 -13.83 -13.36
C VAL A 64 -12.53 -12.64 -14.27
N GLY A 65 -12.69 -11.45 -13.69
CA GLY A 65 -12.92 -10.23 -14.46
C GLY A 65 -11.78 -9.91 -15.43
N GLU A 66 -12.15 -9.35 -16.59
CA GLU A 66 -11.19 -8.98 -17.63
C GLU A 66 -10.24 -7.86 -17.17
N ASN A 67 -10.80 -6.86 -16.48
CA ASN A 67 -10.03 -5.73 -15.99
C ASN A 67 -9.25 -6.09 -14.74
N TYR A 68 -8.06 -5.50 -14.62
CA TYR A 68 -7.19 -5.61 -13.47
C TYR A 68 -6.71 -4.23 -13.02
N SER A 69 -6.23 -4.14 -11.78
CA SER A 69 -5.44 -2.99 -11.33
C SER A 69 -4.01 -3.45 -11.04
N VAL A 70 -3.05 -2.55 -11.26
CA VAL A 70 -1.62 -2.81 -11.09
C VAL A 70 -1.05 -1.80 -10.12
N GLY A 71 -0.17 -2.28 -9.25
CA GLY A 71 0.72 -1.50 -8.40
C GLY A 71 2.18 -1.64 -8.82
N HIS A 72 3.10 -1.14 -8.00
CA HIS A 72 4.53 -1.38 -8.25
C HIS A 72 4.85 -2.86 -8.08
N PHE A 73 4.30 -3.50 -7.05
CA PHE A 73 4.64 -4.87 -6.69
C PHE A 73 3.58 -5.91 -7.04
N ASN A 74 2.34 -5.49 -7.27
CA ASN A 74 1.21 -6.40 -7.29
C ASN A 74 0.24 -6.15 -8.46
N MET A 75 -0.42 -7.20 -8.93
CA MET A 75 -1.56 -7.14 -9.84
C MET A 75 -2.78 -7.75 -9.16
N VAL A 76 -3.94 -7.09 -9.27
CA VAL A 76 -5.20 -7.60 -8.72
C VAL A 76 -6.25 -7.83 -9.80
N ARG A 77 -6.93 -8.98 -9.69
CA ARG A 77 -8.14 -9.31 -10.44
C ARG A 77 -9.26 -9.74 -9.52
N LYS A 78 -10.48 -9.40 -9.90
CA LYS A 78 -11.70 -9.73 -9.17
C LYS A 78 -12.23 -11.06 -9.70
N LEU A 79 -12.64 -11.93 -8.80
CA LEU A 79 -13.40 -13.13 -9.10
C LEU A 79 -14.84 -12.90 -8.65
N THR A 80 -15.81 -13.26 -9.49
CA THR A 80 -17.23 -13.17 -9.15
C THR A 80 -17.84 -14.56 -9.20
N PHE A 81 -18.37 -15.02 -8.07
CA PHE A 81 -19.03 -16.31 -7.93
C PHE A 81 -20.50 -16.23 -8.37
N GLN A 82 -21.08 -17.36 -8.77
CA GLN A 82 -22.50 -17.44 -9.16
C GLN A 82 -23.48 -17.00 -8.06
N ASP A 83 -23.10 -17.12 -6.79
CA ASP A 83 -23.88 -16.68 -5.63
C ASP A 83 -23.78 -15.17 -5.35
N GLY A 84 -23.06 -14.42 -6.19
CA GLY A 84 -22.85 -12.98 -6.06
C GLY A 84 -21.69 -12.60 -5.13
N VAL A 85 -21.08 -13.55 -4.43
CA VAL A 85 -19.88 -13.29 -3.63
C VAL A 85 -18.72 -12.95 -4.56
N SER A 86 -17.85 -12.05 -4.11
CA SER A 86 -16.68 -11.62 -4.88
C SER A 86 -15.40 -11.78 -4.07
N TRP A 87 -14.35 -12.26 -4.73
CA TRP A 87 -12.99 -12.36 -4.18
C TRP A 87 -12.02 -11.52 -5.03
N VAL A 88 -10.81 -11.34 -4.52
CA VAL A 88 -9.68 -10.77 -5.23
C VAL A 88 -8.54 -11.79 -5.24
N ALA A 89 -7.94 -11.97 -6.41
CA ALA A 89 -6.62 -12.57 -6.53
C ALA A 89 -5.58 -11.46 -6.68
N ARG A 90 -4.69 -11.35 -5.69
CA ARG A 90 -3.51 -10.48 -5.72
C ARG A 90 -2.30 -11.32 -6.06
N PHE A 91 -1.65 -11.02 -7.18
CA PHE A 91 -0.45 -11.68 -7.65
C PHE A 91 0.76 -10.78 -7.46
N ARG A 92 1.88 -11.37 -7.06
CA ARG A 92 3.16 -10.68 -7.02
C ARG A 92 3.72 -10.55 -8.44
N LEU A 93 4.01 -9.32 -8.86
CA LEU A 93 4.62 -9.03 -10.15
C LEU A 93 6.12 -9.35 -10.15
N PRO A 94 6.70 -9.69 -11.32
CA PRO A 94 8.15 -9.81 -11.48
C PRO A 94 8.86 -8.51 -11.09
N GLU A 95 10.00 -8.59 -10.40
CA GLU A 95 10.73 -7.40 -9.97
C GLU A 95 11.18 -6.54 -11.16
N LEU A 96 11.08 -5.22 -10.98
CA LEU A 96 11.56 -4.23 -11.93
C LEU A 96 12.61 -3.33 -11.27
N LYS A 97 13.75 -3.93 -10.91
CA LYS A 97 14.83 -3.27 -10.16
C LYS A 97 15.33 -1.98 -10.83
N ALA A 98 15.34 -1.93 -12.16
CA ALA A 98 15.75 -0.76 -12.93
C ALA A 98 14.87 0.48 -12.67
N VAL A 99 13.60 0.28 -12.33
CA VAL A 99 12.62 1.36 -12.14
C VAL A 99 12.37 1.65 -10.66
N PHE A 100 12.28 0.61 -9.84
CA PHE A 100 11.88 0.76 -8.43
C PHE A 100 13.04 0.69 -7.44
N GLY A 101 14.24 0.27 -7.86
CA GLY A 101 15.39 0.04 -6.97
C GLY A 101 15.23 -1.19 -6.08
N GLU A 102 16.11 -1.35 -5.10
CA GLU A 102 16.05 -2.44 -4.10
C GLU A 102 15.22 -2.02 -2.88
N ARG A 103 13.88 -1.96 -3.05
CA ARG A 103 12.93 -1.47 -2.03
C ARG A 103 12.50 -2.50 -0.99
N GLU A 104 12.73 -3.78 -1.26
CA GLU A 104 12.51 -4.89 -0.34
C GLU A 104 13.82 -5.68 -0.26
N THR A 105 14.41 -5.71 0.93
CA THR A 105 15.65 -6.45 1.17
C THR A 105 15.38 -7.93 1.45
N LEU A 106 14.19 -8.24 1.99
CA LEU A 106 13.76 -9.62 2.21
C LEU A 106 13.29 -10.27 0.91
N ASP A 107 13.38 -11.59 0.87
CA ASP A 107 12.78 -12.37 -0.21
C ASP A 107 11.25 -12.20 -0.24
N VAL A 108 10.68 -12.34 -1.45
CA VAL A 108 9.24 -12.20 -1.72
C VAL A 108 8.38 -13.07 -0.77
N GLU A 109 8.85 -14.28 -0.46
CA GLU A 109 8.11 -15.20 0.39
C GLU A 109 7.97 -14.64 1.81
N ARG A 110 9.03 -14.08 2.39
CA ARG A 110 8.97 -13.44 3.71
C ARG A 110 8.11 -12.19 3.71
N CYS A 111 8.19 -11.35 2.68
CA CYS A 111 7.33 -10.17 2.56
C CYS A 111 5.85 -10.55 2.55
N MET A 112 5.47 -11.51 1.69
CA MET A 112 4.09 -11.98 1.60
C MET A 112 3.62 -12.65 2.89
N LYS A 113 4.46 -13.48 3.52
CA LYS A 113 4.13 -14.10 4.82
C LYS A 113 3.87 -13.07 5.91
N ALA A 114 4.67 -11.99 5.96
CA ALA A 114 4.46 -10.91 6.92
C ALA A 114 3.16 -10.14 6.66
N GLU A 115 2.85 -9.89 5.37
CA GLU A 115 1.60 -9.24 4.98
C GLU A 115 0.38 -10.08 5.38
N ILE A 116 0.41 -11.39 5.10
CA ILE A 116 -0.65 -12.34 5.45
C ILE A 116 -0.82 -12.43 6.98
N ALA A 117 0.29 -12.54 7.71
CA ALA A 117 0.27 -12.57 9.18
C ALA A 117 -0.33 -11.29 9.76
N THR A 118 -0.04 -10.14 9.16
CA THR A 118 -0.62 -8.85 9.56
C THR A 118 -2.13 -8.81 9.32
N MET A 119 -2.61 -9.25 8.16
CA MET A 119 -4.05 -9.33 7.89
C MET A 119 -4.76 -10.22 8.93
N ALA A 120 -4.18 -11.38 9.25
CA ALA A 120 -4.73 -12.27 10.28
C ALA A 120 -4.72 -11.65 11.68
N LEU A 121 -3.64 -10.94 12.06
CA LEU A 121 -3.55 -10.23 13.33
C LEU A 121 -4.64 -9.15 13.44
N LEU A 122 -4.80 -8.32 12.41
CA LEU A 122 -5.79 -7.25 12.42
C LEU A 122 -7.20 -7.80 12.45
N LYS A 123 -7.50 -8.84 11.67
CA LYS A 123 -8.80 -9.51 11.66
C LYS A 123 -9.17 -10.08 13.04
N THR A 124 -8.19 -10.57 13.80
CA THR A 124 -8.42 -11.21 15.10
C THR A 124 -8.44 -10.22 16.28
N ARG A 125 -7.69 -9.11 16.20
CA ARG A 125 -7.51 -8.19 17.32
C ARG A 125 -8.18 -6.82 17.15
N THR A 126 -8.74 -6.54 15.98
CA THR A 126 -9.32 -5.23 15.66
C THR A 126 -10.66 -5.36 14.96
N SER A 127 -11.40 -4.26 14.95
CA SER A 127 -12.58 -3.98 14.16
C SER A 127 -12.28 -3.33 12.80
N ILE A 128 -10.99 -3.12 12.48
CA ILE A 128 -10.56 -2.54 11.21
C ILE A 128 -11.02 -3.48 10.07
N PRO A 129 -11.76 -2.95 9.07
CA PRO A 129 -12.16 -3.76 7.94
C PRO A 129 -10.92 -4.08 7.09
N VAL A 130 -10.46 -5.33 7.14
CA VAL A 130 -9.35 -5.84 6.34
C VAL A 130 -9.81 -7.03 5.49
N PRO A 131 -9.19 -7.29 4.33
CA PRO A 131 -9.47 -8.48 3.55
C PRO A 131 -9.24 -9.77 4.34
N GLU A 132 -10.14 -10.73 4.18
CA GLU A 132 -9.99 -12.08 4.71
C GLU A 132 -9.26 -12.96 3.69
N VAL A 133 -8.16 -13.59 4.10
CA VAL A 133 -7.37 -14.48 3.24
C VAL A 133 -7.99 -15.88 3.25
N PHE A 134 -8.26 -16.42 2.05
CA PHE A 134 -8.81 -17.76 1.88
C PHE A 134 -7.76 -18.80 1.53
N GLN A 135 -6.82 -18.43 0.65
CA GLN A 135 -5.70 -19.27 0.25
C GLN A 135 -4.58 -18.38 -0.27
N TYR A 136 -3.34 -18.85 -0.18
CA TYR A 136 -2.20 -18.22 -0.80
C TYR A 136 -1.16 -19.27 -1.19
N ASP A 137 -0.29 -18.92 -2.13
CA ASP A 137 0.96 -19.61 -2.38
C ASP A 137 2.04 -18.54 -2.57
N VAL A 138 3.08 -18.60 -1.75
CA VAL A 138 4.19 -17.63 -1.76
C VAL A 138 5.30 -18.04 -2.71
N SER A 139 5.27 -19.26 -3.25
CA SER A 139 6.22 -19.74 -4.24
C SER A 139 5.79 -19.37 -5.65
N ALA A 140 6.73 -19.05 -6.53
CA ALA A 140 6.47 -18.96 -7.96
C ALA A 140 6.31 -20.35 -8.63
N ASN A 141 6.76 -21.42 -7.95
CA ASN A 141 6.67 -22.79 -8.42
C ASN A 141 5.31 -23.41 -8.05
N ASN A 142 4.24 -22.82 -8.56
CA ASN A 142 2.87 -23.28 -8.38
C ASN A 142 2.13 -23.36 -9.73
N GLU A 143 0.94 -23.94 -9.75
CA GLU A 143 0.20 -24.20 -10.99
C GLU A 143 -0.15 -22.93 -11.78
N LEU A 144 -0.28 -21.79 -11.08
CA LEU A 144 -0.61 -20.47 -11.63
C LEU A 144 0.62 -19.70 -12.16
N GLY A 145 1.83 -20.12 -11.77
CA GLY A 145 3.10 -19.57 -12.27
C GLY A 145 3.58 -18.28 -11.58
N ALA A 146 2.93 -17.85 -10.49
CA ALA A 146 3.35 -16.70 -9.70
C ALA A 146 2.83 -16.77 -8.26
N PRO A 147 3.54 -16.17 -7.28
CA PRO A 147 3.03 -16.05 -5.91
C PRO A 147 1.72 -15.26 -5.88
N TYR A 148 0.76 -15.70 -5.08
CA TYR A 148 -0.57 -15.10 -5.02
C TYR A 148 -1.23 -15.20 -3.64
N ILE A 149 -2.22 -14.33 -3.44
CA ILE A 149 -3.15 -14.34 -2.31
C ILE A 149 -4.56 -14.26 -2.87
N LEU A 150 -5.41 -15.23 -2.53
CA LEU A 150 -6.86 -15.21 -2.70
C LEU A 150 -7.52 -14.70 -1.43
N MET A 151 -8.27 -13.61 -1.54
CA MET A 151 -8.89 -12.94 -0.38
C MET A 151 -10.25 -12.33 -0.70
N SER A 152 -10.99 -11.92 0.33
CA SER A 152 -12.31 -11.28 0.18
C SER A 152 -12.20 -9.97 -0.59
N TYR A 153 -13.17 -9.70 -1.49
CA TYR A 153 -13.26 -8.41 -2.17
C TYR A 153 -13.95 -7.36 -1.30
N ILE A 154 -13.35 -6.17 -1.21
CA ILE A 154 -13.99 -4.97 -0.62
C ILE A 154 -14.35 -4.03 -1.76
N ASN A 155 -15.65 -3.75 -1.90
CA ASN A 155 -16.17 -2.91 -2.98
C ASN A 155 -16.13 -1.42 -2.60
N GLY A 156 -14.99 -0.76 -2.82
CA GLY A 156 -14.80 0.67 -2.57
C GLY A 156 -13.99 1.35 -3.65
N ASN A 157 -13.54 2.58 -3.43
CA ASN A 157 -12.46 3.20 -4.20
C ASN A 157 -11.38 3.67 -3.23
N ALA A 158 -10.11 3.72 -3.64
CA ALA A 158 -9.08 4.38 -2.85
C ALA A 158 -9.48 5.85 -2.61
N ALA A 159 -9.40 6.33 -1.37
CA ALA A 159 -9.85 7.68 -1.02
C ALA A 159 -9.10 8.77 -1.80
N SER A 160 -7.82 8.56 -2.12
CA SER A 160 -7.05 9.44 -3.02
C SER A 160 -7.65 9.51 -4.43
N GLY A 161 -8.03 8.36 -5.01
CA GLY A 161 -8.63 8.28 -6.34
C GLY A 161 -10.02 8.91 -6.39
N LEU A 162 -10.87 8.59 -5.41
CA LEU A 162 -12.22 9.16 -5.33
C LEU A 162 -12.18 10.69 -5.13
N ARG A 163 -11.18 11.19 -4.39
CA ARG A 163 -10.95 12.63 -4.21
C ARG A 163 -10.71 13.33 -5.54
N VAL A 164 -9.86 12.76 -6.41
CA VAL A 164 -9.58 13.32 -7.73
C VAL A 164 -10.80 13.26 -8.62
N GLU A 165 -11.50 12.13 -8.62
CA GLU A 165 -12.69 11.94 -9.44
C GLU A 165 -13.83 12.91 -9.07
N LYS A 166 -14.01 13.18 -7.77
CA LYS A 166 -14.98 14.16 -7.27
C LYS A 166 -14.46 15.60 -7.31
N GLU A 167 -13.32 15.86 -7.96
CA GLU A 167 -12.70 17.18 -8.09
C GLU A 167 -12.55 17.94 -6.75
N CYS A 168 -12.29 17.19 -5.68
CA CYS A 168 -12.19 17.77 -4.35
C CYS A 168 -10.95 18.67 -4.25
N LYS A 169 -11.05 19.73 -3.43
CA LYS A 169 -9.91 20.60 -3.13
C LYS A 169 -8.72 19.77 -2.65
N VAL A 170 -7.51 20.14 -3.08
CA VAL A 170 -6.26 19.48 -2.67
C VAL A 170 -6.22 19.33 -1.14
N GLY A 171 -5.96 18.08 -0.69
CA GLY A 171 -5.89 17.73 0.72
C GLY A 171 -7.24 17.70 1.44
N LYS A 172 -8.38 17.78 0.74
CA LYS A 172 -9.74 17.67 1.29
C LYS A 172 -10.49 16.50 0.67
N PHE A 173 -11.32 15.82 1.47
CA PHE A 173 -12.08 14.65 1.05
C PHE A 173 -13.58 14.95 1.14
N GLY A 174 -14.19 15.24 0.00
CA GLY A 174 -15.60 15.64 -0.07
C GLY A 174 -15.85 17.06 0.47
N ASP A 175 -17.05 17.27 0.98
CA ASP A 175 -17.43 18.50 1.69
C ASP A 175 -16.80 18.58 3.11
N PRO A 176 -16.92 19.71 3.84
CA PRO A 176 -16.34 19.85 5.17
C PRO A 176 -16.81 18.83 6.22
N GLU A 177 -18.04 18.33 6.12
CA GLU A 177 -18.58 17.32 7.03
C GLU A 177 -17.99 15.94 6.70
N GLN A 178 -17.93 15.59 5.42
CA GLN A 178 -17.28 14.38 4.92
C GLN A 178 -15.78 14.36 5.29
N ASP A 179 -15.04 15.46 5.08
CA ASP A 179 -13.61 15.56 5.42
C ASP A 179 -13.37 15.35 6.92
N LEU A 180 -14.22 15.95 7.77
CA LEU A 180 -14.13 15.77 9.22
C LEU A 180 -14.43 14.32 9.63
N LYS A 181 -15.45 13.70 9.02
CA LYS A 181 -15.83 12.32 9.29
C LYS A 181 -14.73 11.34 8.87
N PHE A 182 -14.20 11.49 7.66
CA PHE A 182 -13.10 10.70 7.12
C PHE A 182 -11.87 10.77 8.04
N ARG A 183 -11.45 11.97 8.44
CA ARG A 183 -10.31 12.15 9.36
C ARG A 183 -10.54 11.52 10.73
N LYS A 184 -11.75 11.59 11.27
CA LYS A 184 -12.11 10.89 12.52
C LYS A 184 -12.01 9.37 12.37
N GLN A 185 -12.43 8.81 11.23
CA GLN A 185 -12.28 7.37 10.97
C GLN A 185 -10.81 6.96 10.84
N MET A 186 -9.99 7.76 10.14
CA MET A 186 -8.54 7.54 10.06
C MET A 186 -7.87 7.52 11.44
N ALA A 187 -8.19 8.51 12.27
CA ALA A 187 -7.65 8.59 13.63
C ALA A 187 -8.05 7.37 14.48
N ARG A 188 -9.29 6.88 14.34
CA ARG A 188 -9.73 5.64 15.02
C ARG A 188 -8.92 4.43 14.59
N ILE A 189 -8.64 4.29 13.29
CA ILE A 189 -7.79 3.21 12.77
C ILE A 189 -6.38 3.29 13.37
N GLN A 190 -5.76 4.48 13.41
CA GLN A 190 -4.43 4.63 14.02
C GLN A 190 -4.41 4.29 15.52
N VAL A 191 -5.46 4.69 16.27
CA VAL A 191 -5.61 4.35 17.69
C VAL A 191 -5.79 2.86 17.89
N GLU A 192 -6.56 2.21 17.03
CA GLU A 192 -6.81 0.77 17.12
C GLU A 192 -5.55 -0.04 16.77
N LEU A 193 -4.83 0.35 15.71
CA LEU A 193 -3.50 -0.21 15.42
C LEU A 193 -2.56 -0.04 16.61
N SER A 194 -2.46 1.17 17.16
CA SER A 194 -1.51 1.45 18.24
C SER A 194 -1.87 0.78 19.58
N SER A 195 -3.09 0.28 19.72
CA SER A 195 -3.49 -0.53 20.89
C SER A 195 -2.84 -1.91 20.92
N ILE A 196 -2.33 -2.39 19.78
CA ILE A 196 -1.59 -3.64 19.68
C ILE A 196 -0.12 -3.37 19.95
N THR A 197 0.42 -4.00 20.99
CA THR A 197 1.81 -3.80 21.42
C THR A 197 2.63 -5.09 21.43
N PHE A 198 3.93 -4.93 21.21
CA PHE A 198 4.95 -5.99 21.32
C PHE A 198 6.21 -5.44 21.99
N ASP A 199 7.10 -6.33 22.43
CA ASP A 199 8.36 -6.01 23.12
C ASP A 199 9.51 -5.66 22.17
N LYS A 200 9.30 -5.83 20.86
CA LYS A 200 10.31 -5.56 19.82
C LYS A 200 9.73 -4.74 18.68
N ILE A 201 10.64 -4.10 17.95
CA ILE A 201 10.44 -3.38 16.70
C ILE A 201 10.69 -4.35 15.55
N GLY A 202 9.73 -4.49 14.64
CA GLY A 202 9.84 -5.39 13.50
C GLY A 202 8.53 -5.70 12.79
N ALA A 203 8.60 -6.41 11.67
CA ALA A 203 7.41 -6.90 10.98
C ALA A 203 6.75 -8.05 11.75
N ILE A 204 5.44 -8.23 11.51
CA ILE A 204 4.65 -9.28 12.13
C ILE A 204 4.77 -10.56 11.31
N TYR A 205 5.05 -11.68 11.99
CA TYR A 205 5.04 -13.01 11.40
C TYR A 205 4.12 -13.92 12.20
N GLN A 206 3.62 -14.96 11.53
CA GLN A 206 2.80 -15.98 12.16
C GLN A 206 3.67 -17.11 12.69
N ASP A 207 3.47 -17.48 13.95
CA ASP A 207 4.08 -18.63 14.61
C ASP A 207 2.96 -19.51 15.20
N GLY A 208 2.56 -20.53 14.42
CA GLY A 208 1.37 -21.33 14.70
C GLY A 208 0.09 -20.48 14.76
N GLU A 209 -0.55 -20.48 15.93
CA GLU A 209 -1.75 -19.67 16.21
C GLU A 209 -1.41 -18.29 16.82
N THR A 210 -0.12 -18.02 17.03
CA THR A 210 0.36 -16.77 17.64
C THR A 210 1.08 -15.88 16.63
N PHE A 211 1.38 -14.67 17.07
CA PHE A 211 2.10 -13.67 16.27
C PHE A 211 3.39 -13.30 16.96
N VAL A 212 4.48 -13.25 16.19
CA VAL A 212 5.81 -12.89 16.66
C VAL A 212 6.37 -11.75 15.84
N VAL A 213 7.29 -10.98 16.43
CA VAL A 213 7.99 -9.90 15.74
C VAL A 213 9.30 -10.43 15.18
N GLY A 214 9.53 -10.22 13.88
CA GLY A 214 10.73 -10.63 13.16
C GLY A 214 11.46 -9.45 12.51
N PRO A 215 12.41 -9.73 11.59
CA PRO A 215 13.05 -8.68 10.79
C PRO A 215 12.03 -7.80 10.10
N GLU A 216 12.28 -6.49 10.02
CA GLU A 216 11.37 -5.61 9.26
C GLU A 216 11.69 -5.61 7.77
N ILE A 217 10.69 -5.33 6.94
CA ILE A 217 10.72 -5.59 5.49
C ILE A 217 11.73 -4.73 4.73
N GLU A 218 11.94 -3.48 5.16
CA GLU A 218 12.71 -2.49 4.41
C GLU A 218 14.22 -2.77 4.48
N THR A 219 14.77 -2.80 5.69
CA THR A 219 16.19 -3.13 5.94
C THR A 219 16.45 -4.63 5.87
N GLY A 220 15.42 -5.48 6.06
CA GLY A 220 15.58 -6.93 6.19
C GLY A 220 16.25 -7.37 7.49
N GLU A 221 16.41 -6.45 8.44
CA GLU A 221 17.12 -6.66 9.70
C GLU A 221 16.18 -6.54 10.92
N GLY A 222 16.63 -7.05 12.06
CA GLY A 222 15.87 -7.09 13.32
C GLY A 222 15.44 -8.52 13.68
N PRO A 223 14.47 -8.69 14.61
CA PRO A 223 13.75 -7.64 15.35
C PRO A 223 14.66 -6.92 16.36
N ARG A 224 14.31 -5.71 16.77
CA ARG A 224 15.12 -4.89 17.70
C ARG A 224 14.37 -4.61 18.98
N SER A 225 15.08 -4.54 20.11
CA SER A 225 14.46 -4.19 21.40
C SER A 225 14.75 -2.75 21.82
N VAL A 226 15.57 -2.03 21.04
CA VAL A 226 16.05 -0.70 21.37
C VAL A 226 15.77 0.24 20.21
N GLU A 227 15.11 1.36 20.49
CA GLU A 227 14.69 2.37 19.50
C GLU A 227 15.87 2.97 18.72
N ILE A 228 17.00 3.26 19.39
CA ILE A 228 18.17 3.85 18.73
C ILE A 228 18.77 2.91 17.67
N GLU A 229 18.71 1.59 17.89
CA GLU A 229 19.19 0.60 16.91
C GLU A 229 18.31 0.55 15.67
N TYR A 230 17.00 0.77 15.82
CA TYR A 230 16.07 0.87 14.69
C TYR A 230 16.40 2.09 13.82
N TYR A 231 16.56 3.26 14.45
CA TYR A 231 16.89 4.47 13.69
C TYR A 231 18.26 4.41 13.02
N ALA A 232 19.27 3.82 13.68
CA ALA A 232 20.58 3.61 13.10
C ALA A 232 20.49 2.71 11.85
N ALA A 233 19.75 1.60 11.93
CA ALA A 233 19.57 0.69 10.80
C ALA A 233 18.84 1.35 9.63
N MET A 234 17.73 2.07 9.88
CA MET A 234 17.00 2.79 8.83
C MET A 234 17.89 3.85 8.15
N ALA A 235 18.69 4.59 8.92
CA ALA A 235 19.60 5.60 8.39
C ALA A 235 20.73 4.99 7.56
N SER A 236 21.31 3.89 8.03
CA SER A 236 22.34 3.14 7.29
C SER A 236 21.77 2.59 5.99
N HIS A 237 20.58 1.97 6.02
CA HIS A 237 19.89 1.47 4.83
C HIS A 237 19.59 2.59 3.83
N ALA A 238 19.02 3.72 4.28
CA ALA A 238 18.76 4.88 3.43
C ALA A 238 20.04 5.42 2.77
N PHE A 239 21.17 5.42 3.48
CA PHE A 239 22.46 5.77 2.90
C PHE A 239 22.93 4.77 1.85
N GLN A 240 22.81 3.46 2.10
CA GLN A 240 23.23 2.45 1.11
C GLN A 240 22.39 2.52 -0.17
N VAL A 241 21.07 2.67 -0.04
CA VAL A 241 20.16 2.87 -1.18
C VAL A 241 20.57 4.12 -1.96
N ALA A 242 20.74 5.25 -1.29
CA ALA A 242 21.20 6.47 -1.94
C ALA A 242 22.58 6.29 -2.61
N LYS A 243 23.49 5.56 -1.99
CA LYS A 243 24.82 5.28 -2.55
C LYS A 243 24.78 4.39 -3.78
N SER A 244 23.85 3.43 -3.83
CA SER A 244 23.62 2.61 -5.02
C SER A 244 22.97 3.43 -6.14
N ASP A 245 21.84 4.04 -5.83
CA ASP A 245 20.87 4.45 -6.86
C ASP A 245 20.93 5.94 -7.20
N ALA A 246 21.50 6.77 -6.32
CA ALA A 246 21.56 8.21 -6.57
C ALA A 246 22.51 8.52 -7.73
N PRO A 247 22.15 9.46 -8.62
CA PRO A 247 23.05 9.87 -9.68
C PRO A 247 24.29 10.61 -9.17
N PRO A 248 25.42 10.59 -9.91
CA PRO A 248 26.71 11.07 -9.42
C PRO A 248 26.69 12.50 -8.86
N GLU A 249 25.89 13.39 -9.45
CA GLU A 249 25.76 14.78 -9.02
C GLU A 249 25.16 14.91 -7.61
N PHE A 250 24.32 13.95 -7.18
CA PHE A 250 23.72 13.93 -5.85
C PHE A 250 24.72 13.50 -4.78
N LYS A 251 25.63 12.59 -5.11
CA LYS A 251 26.66 12.08 -4.17
C LYS A 251 27.65 13.16 -3.73
N THR A 252 27.69 14.30 -4.44
CA THR A 252 28.54 15.46 -4.09
C THR A 252 27.85 16.48 -3.17
N LYS A 253 26.55 16.34 -2.93
CA LYS A 253 25.78 17.28 -2.10
C LYS A 253 26.03 17.00 -0.63
N LYS A 254 26.11 18.05 0.20
CA LYS A 254 26.21 17.92 1.66
C LYS A 254 25.04 17.14 2.28
N SER A 255 23.88 17.16 1.63
CA SER A 255 22.70 16.41 2.08
C SER A 255 22.83 14.90 1.91
N PHE A 256 23.77 14.43 1.08
CA PHE A 256 23.97 13.01 0.80
C PHE A 256 24.39 12.23 2.05
N ASP A 257 25.22 12.83 2.90
CA ASP A 257 25.69 12.22 4.14
C ASP A 257 24.74 12.42 5.33
N LEU A 258 23.56 13.04 5.13
CA LEU A 258 22.60 13.28 6.22
C LEU A 258 22.19 12.02 6.97
N PRO A 259 21.93 10.86 6.33
CA PRO A 259 21.59 9.65 7.07
C PRO A 259 22.76 9.19 7.97
N LEU A 260 24.01 9.27 7.50
CA LEU A 260 25.19 8.95 8.34
C LEU A 260 25.39 9.95 9.48
N MET A 261 25.11 11.24 9.24
CA MET A 261 25.14 12.25 10.30
C MET A 261 24.06 11.96 11.34
N PHE A 262 22.86 11.61 10.91
CA PHE A 262 21.76 11.23 11.78
C PHE A 262 22.14 10.01 12.63
N GLU A 263 22.63 8.93 12.01
CA GLU A 263 23.12 7.73 12.72
C GLU A 263 24.14 8.07 13.82
N LYS A 264 25.08 9.00 13.55
CA LYS A 264 26.10 9.41 14.54
C LYS A 264 25.58 10.35 15.63
N LEU A 265 24.61 11.20 15.31
CA LEU A 265 24.08 12.21 16.23
C LEU A 265 22.99 11.65 17.15
N MET A 266 22.22 10.67 16.67
CA MET A 266 21.08 10.11 17.39
C MET A 266 21.43 9.53 18.77
N PRO A 267 22.57 8.83 18.97
CA PRO A 267 22.98 8.38 20.30
C PRO A 267 23.30 9.51 21.28
N LEU A 268 23.54 10.73 20.80
CA LEU A 268 23.82 11.90 21.65
C LEU A 268 22.55 12.56 22.19
N CYS A 269 21.39 12.24 21.63
CA CYS A 269 20.10 12.71 22.12
C CYS A 269 19.80 12.02 23.47
N LYS A 270 19.79 12.77 24.57
CA LYS A 270 19.68 12.22 25.95
C LYS A 270 18.25 11.85 26.38
N GLN A 271 17.29 11.81 25.47
CA GLN A 271 15.85 11.75 25.78
C GLN A 271 15.16 10.57 25.08
N TRP A 272 15.81 9.42 25.02
CA TRP A 272 15.14 8.20 24.57
C TRP A 272 14.44 7.59 25.78
N PRO A 273 13.10 7.57 25.82
CA PRO A 273 12.41 6.78 26.83
C PRO A 273 12.87 5.33 26.69
N GLU A 274 13.07 4.63 27.81
CA GLU A 274 13.15 3.18 27.82
C GLU A 274 11.74 2.64 27.54
N GLU A 275 11.29 2.73 26.28
CA GLU A 275 10.03 2.15 25.85
C GLU A 275 10.17 0.63 25.90
N HIS A 276 9.43 0.00 26.82
CA HIS A 276 9.38 -1.46 26.94
C HIS A 276 8.31 -2.09 26.04
N GLN A 277 7.52 -1.27 25.32
CA GLN A 277 6.49 -1.72 24.39
C GLN A 277 6.40 -0.80 23.18
N PHE A 278 6.50 -1.40 22.00
CA PHE A 278 6.33 -0.75 20.71
C PHE A 278 4.93 -1.00 20.18
N GLN A 279 4.34 -0.01 19.51
CA GLN A 279 2.97 -0.11 19.01
C GLN A 279 2.94 -0.48 17.53
N LEU A 280 1.92 -1.20 17.11
CA LEU A 280 1.71 -1.51 15.69
C LEU A 280 1.36 -0.23 14.92
N ALA A 281 2.03 -0.01 13.80
CA ALA A 281 1.78 1.09 12.89
C ALA A 281 1.93 0.62 11.44
N ASN A 282 1.12 1.19 10.56
CA ASN A 282 1.36 1.12 9.12
C ASN A 282 2.17 2.38 8.72
N ARG A 283 3.44 2.20 8.33
CA ARG A 283 4.30 3.32 7.91
C ARG A 283 3.84 3.96 6.60
N ASP A 284 3.02 3.25 5.83
CA ASP A 284 2.40 3.73 4.60
C ASP A 284 0.89 4.03 4.78
N PHE A 285 0.46 4.31 6.01
CA PHE A 285 -0.92 4.69 6.27
C PHE A 285 -1.26 6.02 5.58
N GLY A 286 -2.24 6.01 4.69
CA GLY A 286 -2.61 7.19 3.90
C GLY A 286 -3.89 6.99 3.10
N ALA A 287 -4.31 8.06 2.42
CA ALA A 287 -5.55 8.05 1.64
C ALA A 287 -5.53 7.08 0.44
N HIS A 288 -4.35 6.67 -0.03
CA HIS A 288 -4.20 5.68 -1.11
C HIS A 288 -4.46 4.24 -0.65
N ASN A 289 -4.28 3.96 0.65
CA ASN A 289 -4.46 2.62 1.22
C ASN A 289 -5.81 2.45 1.96
N LEU A 290 -6.71 3.42 1.82
CA LEU A 290 -8.05 3.42 2.43
C LEU A 290 -9.13 3.31 1.36
N LEU A 291 -9.90 2.23 1.42
CA LEU A 291 -11.07 2.04 0.60
C LEU A 291 -12.27 2.75 1.22
N VAL A 292 -12.95 3.55 0.42
CA VAL A 292 -14.12 4.31 0.82
C VAL A 292 -15.31 4.07 -0.10
N ASP A 293 -16.51 4.31 0.42
CA ASP A 293 -17.71 4.50 -0.39
C ASP A 293 -17.78 5.92 -0.99
N ASN A 294 -18.88 6.23 -1.69
CA ASN A 294 -19.07 7.51 -2.38
C ASN A 294 -19.18 8.72 -1.44
N GLU A 295 -19.34 8.50 -0.14
CA GLU A 295 -19.47 9.50 0.90
C GLU A 295 -18.20 9.62 1.76
N PHE A 296 -17.09 9.02 1.31
CA PHE A 296 -15.81 8.96 2.03
C PHE A 296 -15.88 8.20 3.37
N ASN A 297 -16.83 7.28 3.55
CA ASN A 297 -16.79 6.38 4.69
C ASN A 297 -15.76 5.29 4.43
N ILE A 298 -14.80 5.13 5.35
CA ILE A 298 -13.82 4.04 5.26
C ILE A 298 -14.52 2.69 5.44
N ILE A 299 -14.36 1.82 4.43
CA ILE A 299 -14.90 0.46 4.38
C ILE A 299 -13.81 -0.60 4.23
N GLY A 300 -12.55 -0.20 4.08
CA GLY A 300 -11.41 -1.12 4.01
C GLY A 300 -10.07 -0.43 4.25
N LEU A 301 -9.18 -1.09 4.98
CA LEU A 301 -7.74 -0.84 4.96
C LEU A 301 -7.10 -1.93 4.10
N ILE A 302 -6.18 -1.53 3.23
CA ILE A 302 -5.41 -2.41 2.36
C ILE A 302 -3.92 -2.07 2.48
N ASP A 303 -3.09 -2.89 1.84
CA ASP A 303 -1.63 -2.76 1.77
C ASP A 303 -0.92 -2.79 3.14
N PHE A 304 -0.45 -3.99 3.52
CA PHE A 304 0.10 -4.26 4.85
C PHE A 304 1.60 -4.58 4.84
N ASP A 305 2.28 -4.38 3.71
CA ASP A 305 3.71 -4.65 3.53
C ASP A 305 4.61 -3.74 4.40
N ARG A 306 4.12 -2.54 4.76
CA ARG A 306 4.80 -1.56 5.61
C ARG A 306 4.30 -1.54 7.06
N VAL A 307 3.52 -2.54 7.46
CA VAL A 307 3.07 -2.69 8.85
C VAL A 307 4.17 -3.29 9.70
N MET A 308 4.44 -2.63 10.83
CA MET A 308 5.41 -3.11 11.80
C MET A 308 5.08 -2.60 13.19
N THR A 309 5.68 -3.22 14.19
CA THR A 309 5.77 -2.66 15.53
C THR A 309 6.86 -1.61 15.53
N ALA A 310 6.56 -0.40 15.99
CA ALA A 310 7.41 0.76 15.82
C ALA A 310 7.46 1.65 17.08
N PRO A 311 8.51 2.47 17.22
CA PRO A 311 8.57 3.51 18.26
C PRO A 311 7.46 4.54 18.12
N LEU A 312 7.10 5.19 19.24
CA LEU A 312 6.01 6.16 19.28
C LEU A 312 6.16 7.28 18.24
N ALA A 313 7.38 7.75 17.97
CA ALA A 313 7.62 8.79 16.98
C ALA A 313 7.30 8.36 15.53
N VAL A 314 7.32 7.05 15.23
CA VAL A 314 6.86 6.50 13.95
C VAL A 314 5.33 6.33 13.96
N VAL A 315 4.77 5.86 15.06
CA VAL A 315 3.33 5.64 15.24
C VAL A 315 2.54 6.96 15.13
N ALA A 316 3.11 8.05 15.64
CA ALA A 316 2.50 9.37 15.68
C ALA A 316 2.62 10.18 14.36
N GLN A 317 3.11 9.57 13.27
CA GLN A 317 3.20 10.25 11.98
C GLN A 317 1.82 10.57 11.40
N PHE A 318 1.73 11.69 10.68
CA PHE A 318 0.51 12.05 9.97
C PHE A 318 0.31 11.11 8.77
N PRO A 319 -0.93 10.73 8.46
CA PRO A 319 -1.21 9.88 7.31
C PRO A 319 -0.84 10.55 5.99
N GLN A 320 -0.27 9.77 5.06
CA GLN A 320 0.16 10.25 3.75
C GLN A 320 -1.01 10.66 2.85
N LEU A 321 -0.77 11.58 1.92
CA LEU A 321 -1.72 12.05 0.91
C LEU A 321 -3.03 12.63 1.49
N THR A 322 -2.98 13.13 2.73
CA THR A 322 -4.16 13.72 3.42
C THR A 322 -4.14 15.24 3.52
N GLY A 323 -3.12 15.89 2.96
CA GLY A 323 -2.87 17.33 3.11
C GLY A 323 -2.42 17.73 4.53
N LEU A 324 -2.07 16.76 5.38
CA LEU A 324 -1.51 17.00 6.73
C LEU A 324 0.01 17.00 6.76
N GLU A 325 0.65 16.62 5.65
CA GLU A 325 2.09 16.65 5.48
C GLU A 325 2.63 18.06 5.71
N ARG A 326 3.63 18.17 6.58
CA ARG A 326 4.29 19.44 6.87
C ARG A 326 5.48 19.60 5.95
N GLN A 327 5.66 20.78 5.38
CA GLN A 327 6.89 21.11 4.68
C GLN A 327 8.07 20.95 5.63
N ILE A 328 9.10 20.24 5.18
CA ILE A 328 10.35 20.12 5.92
C ILE A 328 11.02 21.50 5.92
N PRO A 329 11.30 22.11 7.09
CA PRO A 329 11.91 23.43 7.16
C PRO A 329 13.22 23.49 6.38
N GLY A 330 13.34 24.47 5.47
CA GLY A 330 14.54 24.64 4.65
C GLY A 330 14.72 23.60 3.54
N TYR A 331 13.74 22.72 3.30
CA TYR A 331 13.76 21.83 2.15
C TYR A 331 13.65 22.62 0.85
N VAL A 332 14.60 22.38 -0.04
CA VAL A 332 14.61 22.88 -1.41
C VAL A 332 14.69 21.67 -2.33
N GLU A 333 13.65 21.46 -3.12
CA GLU A 333 13.60 20.37 -4.08
C GLU A 333 14.72 20.54 -5.12
N SER A 334 15.74 19.69 -5.06
CA SER A 334 16.93 19.79 -5.92
C SER A 334 16.75 19.17 -7.31
N ARG A 335 15.56 18.66 -7.61
CA ARG A 335 15.21 18.02 -8.90
C ARG A 335 13.83 18.48 -9.37
N PRO A 336 13.75 19.60 -10.13
CA PRO A 336 12.54 19.94 -10.84
C PRO A 336 12.25 18.93 -11.97
N ALA A 337 13.22 18.16 -12.45
CA ALA A 337 13.05 17.30 -13.64
C ALA A 337 12.36 15.93 -13.40
N LEU A 338 11.66 15.75 -12.28
CA LEU A 338 10.52 14.82 -12.18
C LEU A 338 9.17 15.56 -12.08
N SER A 339 9.19 16.89 -11.99
CA SER A 339 8.05 17.81 -12.00
C SER A 339 8.05 18.80 -13.18
N SER A 340 9.06 18.79 -14.07
CA SER A 340 9.24 19.80 -15.13
C SER A 340 9.65 19.26 -16.50
N GLY A 341 9.56 17.95 -16.71
CA GLY A 341 9.22 17.33 -18.01
C GLY A 341 7.76 16.84 -18.04
N SER A 342 7.07 17.01 -16.92
CA SER A 342 5.76 16.47 -16.60
C SER A 342 4.76 17.60 -16.36
N LYS A 343 4.59 18.46 -17.38
CA LYS A 343 3.36 19.27 -17.50
C LYS A 343 2.08 18.41 -17.65
N GLY A 344 2.20 17.09 -17.55
CA GLY A 344 1.10 16.14 -17.37
C GLY A 344 1.24 15.11 -16.23
N LEU A 345 2.30 15.12 -15.39
CA LEU A 345 2.43 14.11 -14.29
C LEU A 345 2.44 14.67 -12.86
N SER A 346 2.39 15.98 -12.64
CA SER A 346 1.95 16.51 -11.33
C SER A 346 0.45 16.31 -11.10
N HIS A 347 -0.30 15.97 -12.14
CA HIS A 347 -1.65 15.39 -12.05
C HIS A 347 -1.63 13.85 -11.82
N ASN A 348 -0.49 13.17 -11.98
CA ASN A 348 -0.44 11.69 -11.91
C ASN A 348 0.11 11.12 -10.60
N TYR A 349 0.66 11.94 -9.70
CA TYR A 349 0.80 11.54 -8.29
C TYR A 349 -0.56 11.43 -7.60
N GLU A 350 -1.57 12.12 -8.14
CA GLU A 350 -2.94 12.08 -7.64
C GLU A 350 -3.85 11.18 -8.51
N SER A 351 -3.56 10.97 -9.81
CA SER A 351 -4.38 10.16 -10.72
C SER A 351 -4.08 8.66 -10.75
N THR A 352 -3.08 8.18 -10.01
CA THR A 352 -2.83 6.75 -9.94
C THR A 352 -3.96 6.10 -9.15
N ARG A 353 -4.92 5.52 -9.88
CA ARG A 353 -5.91 4.54 -9.43
C ARG A 353 -5.22 3.24 -9.01
N THR A 354 -4.06 3.32 -8.35
CA THR A 354 -3.26 2.20 -7.91
C THR A 354 -3.91 1.65 -6.65
N TRP A 355 -4.57 0.52 -6.82
CA TRP A 355 -5.23 -0.23 -5.76
C TRP A 355 -4.26 -0.96 -4.84
N LEU A 356 -2.98 -0.97 -5.17
CA LEU A 356 -1.89 -1.55 -4.42
C LEU A 356 -0.65 -0.79 -4.85
N ARG A 357 0.28 -0.49 -3.95
CA ARG A 357 1.65 -0.21 -4.38
C ARG A 357 2.46 -1.50 -4.47
#